data_AF-A0A2V8T145-F1
#
_entry.id   AF-A0A2V8T145-F1
#
_cell.length_a   1.000
_cell.length_b   1.000
_cell.length_c   1.000
_cell.angle_alpha   90.00
_cell.angle_beta   90.00
_cell.angle_gamma   90.00
#
_symmetry.space_group_name_H-M   'P 1'
#
loop_
_entity.id
_entity.type
_entity.pdbx_description
1 polymer ?
#
loop_
_entity_poly.entity_id
_entity_poly.type
_entity_poly.pdbx_seq_one_letter_code
_entity_poly.pdbx_strand_id
1 'polypeptide(L)'
;VLKSPVAMHLNWPGGGRGRGEFGGFGQQRSVTELRREQDKQIESLKKILRDAAAYGDARDARAKDPGLPRQDVDLKLEALIPVVRGQMPVVINVSLERDIKAAIAFVGEMKLKAIISGGIEAYKVADQLKAKNIPVLVGPVLRMPVNEDDPYDAAFSNAGLLSKAGVKIAFQTNDSAYSRNLPYHAGMAAAFGLPKDEALKAVTIYPAEIFGVADRVGSIEQGKIANLIVTDGDPLEIRTQIKHVFINGRDIPLTSRHTELYEKYKARP
;
A
#
# COMPACT_ATOMS: atom_id res chain seq x y z
N VAL A 1 -12.84 -5.62 16.86
CA VAL A 1 -12.64 -6.15 15.49
C VAL A 1 -12.13 -5.03 14.60
N LEU A 2 -11.08 -5.23 13.79
CA LEU A 2 -10.64 -4.23 12.80
C LEU A 2 -11.71 -4.16 11.70
N LYS A 3 -12.22 -2.97 11.37
CA LYS A 3 -13.28 -2.82 10.38
C LYS A 3 -12.70 -2.93 8.97
N SER A 4 -13.42 -3.62 8.09
CA SER A 4 -13.19 -3.65 6.64
C SER A 4 -14.36 -2.93 5.97
N PRO A 5 -14.16 -2.17 4.87
CA PRO A 5 -12.91 -1.90 4.16
C PRO A 5 -12.08 -0.76 4.80
N VAL A 6 -10.75 -0.80 4.61
CA VAL A 6 -9.80 0.15 5.22
C VAL A 6 -9.31 1.21 4.23
N ALA A 7 -9.31 0.89 2.93
CA ALA A 7 -8.94 1.81 1.86
C ALA A 7 -9.58 1.39 0.53
N MET A 8 -9.74 2.34 -0.39
CA MET A 8 -10.08 2.06 -1.80
C MET A 8 -8.78 1.86 -2.59
N HIS A 9 -8.70 0.80 -3.41
CA HIS A 9 -7.56 0.60 -4.30
C HIS A 9 -7.85 1.16 -5.70
N LEU A 10 -6.93 1.97 -6.22
CA LEU A 10 -6.97 2.55 -7.55
C LEU A 10 -5.69 2.20 -8.30
N ASN A 11 -5.80 1.54 -9.45
CA ASN A 11 -4.66 1.37 -10.35
C ASN A 11 -4.56 2.62 -11.23
N TRP A 12 -3.40 3.28 -11.20
CA TRP A 12 -3.22 4.51 -11.96
C TRP A 12 -3.32 4.26 -13.47
N PRO A 13 -4.16 5.00 -14.22
CA PRO A 13 -4.25 4.92 -15.67
C PRO A 13 -2.86 5.03 -16.33
N GLY A 14 -2.53 4.11 -17.23
CA GLY A 14 -1.25 4.10 -17.94
C GLY A 14 -0.05 3.57 -17.15
N GLY A 15 -0.24 3.08 -15.92
CA GLY A 15 0.82 2.52 -15.06
C GLY A 15 1.38 1.16 -15.48
N GLY A 16 1.06 0.69 -16.69
CA GLY A 16 1.61 -0.55 -17.24
C GLY A 16 2.33 -0.27 -18.56
N ARG A 17 3.67 -0.36 -18.56
CA ARG A 17 4.27 -1.20 -19.60
C ARG A 17 3.62 -2.56 -19.37
N GLY A 18 2.76 -2.99 -20.30
CA GLY A 18 2.13 -4.29 -20.20
C GLY A 18 3.20 -5.28 -19.77
N ARG A 19 2.94 -6.02 -18.68
CA ARG A 19 3.49 -7.36 -18.60
C ARG A 19 3.06 -7.98 -19.93
N GLY A 20 4.02 -8.16 -20.82
CA GLY A 20 3.86 -8.99 -21.99
C GLY A 20 3.49 -10.35 -21.44
N GLU A 21 2.19 -10.57 -21.34
CA GLU A 21 1.60 -11.88 -21.34
C GLU A 21 2.22 -12.59 -22.54
N PHE A 22 2.93 -13.68 -22.24
CA PHE A 22 3.62 -14.53 -23.20
C PHE A 22 2.83 -14.62 -24.52
N GLY A 23 3.42 -14.14 -25.62
CA GLY A 23 3.08 -14.59 -26.98
C GLY A 23 1.87 -13.95 -27.66
N GLY A 24 1.78 -12.62 -27.74
CA GLY A 24 0.85 -11.94 -28.64
C GLY A 24 1.54 -10.95 -29.56
N PHE A 25 1.56 -11.22 -30.88
CA PHE A 25 1.90 -10.26 -31.94
C PHE A 25 0.80 -9.19 -32.06
N GLY A 26 0.61 -8.40 -31.01
CA GLY A 26 -0.33 -7.28 -30.97
C GLY A 26 0.31 -6.02 -31.55
N GLN A 27 -0.45 -5.31 -32.37
CA GLN A 27 -0.10 -4.03 -32.96
C GLN A 27 0.43 -3.06 -31.88
N GLN A 28 1.66 -2.55 -32.05
CA GLN A 28 2.21 -1.51 -31.19
C GLN A 28 1.31 -0.26 -31.27
N ARG A 29 0.50 -0.03 -30.25
CA ARG A 29 -0.30 1.19 -30.14
C ARG A 29 0.62 2.40 -30.13
N SER A 30 0.24 3.46 -30.84
CA SER A 30 1.05 4.67 -30.87
C SER A 30 1.08 5.33 -29.48
N VAL A 31 2.20 5.98 -29.14
CA VAL A 31 2.37 6.70 -27.86
C VAL A 31 1.28 7.76 -27.66
N THR A 32 0.80 8.36 -28.74
CA THR A 32 -0.26 9.37 -28.75
C THR A 32 -1.63 8.79 -28.41
N GLU A 33 -1.96 7.60 -28.92
CA GLU A 33 -3.20 6.89 -28.57
C GLU A 33 -3.22 6.50 -27.10
N LEU A 34 -2.12 5.95 -26.58
CA LEU A 34 -2.01 5.57 -25.17
C LEU A 34 -2.21 6.77 -24.23
N ARG A 35 -1.67 7.94 -24.58
CA ARG A 35 -1.90 9.19 -23.82
C ARG A 35 -3.36 9.62 -23.84
N ARG A 36 -4.00 9.61 -25.01
CA ARG A 36 -5.42 9.97 -25.13
C ARG A 36 -6.32 9.04 -24.33
N GLU A 37 -6.03 7.74 -24.31
CA GLU A 37 -6.77 6.77 -23.49
C GLU A 37 -6.57 7.05 -22.00
N GLN A 38 -5.34 7.32 -21.58
CA GLN A 38 -5.01 7.70 -20.21
C GLN A 38 -5.76 8.95 -19.77
N ASP A 39 -5.76 10.02 -20.58
CA ASP A 39 -6.47 11.26 -20.27
C ASP A 39 -7.97 11.05 -20.13
N LYS A 40 -8.58 10.24 -21.02
CA LYS A 40 -10.00 9.87 -20.92
C LYS A 40 -10.30 9.09 -19.65
N GLN A 41 -9.43 8.17 -19.24
CA GLN A 41 -9.59 7.41 -17.99
C GLN A 41 -9.49 8.33 -16.77
N ILE A 42 -8.53 9.26 -16.76
CA ILE A 42 -8.38 10.23 -15.68
C ILE A 42 -9.61 11.14 -15.59
N GLU A 43 -10.11 11.67 -16.71
CA GLU A 43 -11.32 12.51 -16.70
C GLU A 43 -12.57 11.73 -16.28
N SER A 44 -12.70 10.47 -16.68
CA SER A 44 -13.76 9.58 -16.19
C SER A 44 -13.68 9.38 -14.67
N LEU A 45 -12.48 9.17 -14.12
CA LEU A 45 -12.24 9.07 -12.68
C LEU A 45 -12.58 10.36 -11.94
N LYS A 46 -12.23 11.53 -12.49
CA LYS A 46 -12.62 12.81 -11.92
C LYS A 46 -14.13 12.97 -11.93
N LYS A 47 -14.79 12.63 -13.05
CA LYS A 47 -16.24 12.72 -13.18
C LYS A 47 -16.95 11.87 -12.13
N ILE A 48 -16.60 10.59 -11.99
CA ILE A 48 -17.27 9.71 -11.02
C ILE A 48 -17.08 10.17 -9.57
N LEU A 49 -15.91 10.73 -9.23
CA LEU A 49 -15.67 11.30 -7.89
C LEU A 49 -16.45 12.60 -7.65
N ARG A 50 -16.59 13.47 -8.65
CA ARG A 50 -17.46 14.67 -8.56
C ARG A 50 -18.92 14.28 -8.44
N ASP A 51 -19.38 13.31 -9.23
CA ASP A 51 -20.74 12.79 -9.17
C ASP A 51 -21.02 12.15 -7.80
N ALA A 52 -20.06 11.41 -7.23
CA ALA A 52 -20.18 10.83 -5.89
C ALA A 52 -20.23 11.88 -4.79
N ALA A 53 -19.46 12.97 -4.90
CA ALA A 53 -19.54 14.09 -3.98
C ALA A 53 -20.92 14.77 -4.03
N ALA A 54 -21.40 15.08 -5.24
CA ALA A 54 -22.73 15.67 -5.44
C ALA A 54 -23.87 14.76 -4.93
N TYR A 55 -23.77 13.45 -5.17
CA TYR A 55 -24.70 12.47 -4.64
C TYR A 55 -24.70 12.43 -3.11
N GLY A 56 -23.51 12.47 -2.49
CA GLY A 56 -23.37 12.57 -1.04
C GLY A 56 -24.01 13.84 -0.46
N ASP A 57 -23.82 14.98 -1.10
CA ASP A 57 -24.40 16.27 -0.67
C ASP A 57 -25.93 16.27 -0.81
N ALA A 58 -26.46 15.71 -1.90
CA ALA A 58 -27.90 15.57 -2.10
C ALA A 58 -28.56 14.65 -1.05
N ARG A 59 -27.88 13.56 -0.67
CA ARG A 59 -28.32 12.67 0.42
C ARG A 59 -28.38 13.40 1.76
N ASP A 60 -27.35 14.17 2.09
CA ASP A 60 -27.29 14.94 3.33
C ASP A 60 -28.35 16.05 3.36
N ALA A 61 -28.59 16.72 2.22
CA ALA A 61 -29.63 17.73 2.09
C ALA A 61 -31.03 17.14 2.35
N ARG A 62 -31.34 15.99 1.75
CA ARG A 62 -32.61 15.29 1.98
C ARG A 62 -32.76 14.75 3.39
N ALA A 63 -31.67 14.35 4.04
CA ALA A 63 -31.71 13.94 5.44
C ALA A 63 -32.10 15.11 6.37
N LYS A 64 -31.81 16.35 5.97
CA LYS A 64 -32.18 17.58 6.70
C LYS A 64 -33.58 18.09 6.32
N ASP A 65 -33.96 17.94 5.05
CA ASP A 65 -35.28 18.33 4.54
C ASP A 65 -35.94 17.14 3.80
N PRO A 66 -36.84 16.40 4.48
CA PRO A 66 -37.58 15.29 3.89
C PRO A 66 -38.48 15.68 2.71
N GLY A 67 -38.76 16.98 2.51
CA GLY A 67 -39.54 17.50 1.38
C GLY A 67 -38.78 17.50 0.05
N LEU A 68 -37.46 17.32 0.06
CA LEU A 68 -36.65 17.23 -1.16
C LEU A 68 -36.87 15.90 -1.91
N PRO A 69 -36.78 15.91 -3.26
CA PRO A 69 -36.95 14.71 -4.07
C PRO A 69 -36.03 13.56 -3.64
N ARG A 70 -36.61 12.35 -3.53
CA ARG A 70 -35.81 11.15 -3.29
C ARG A 70 -34.97 10.85 -4.51
N GLN A 71 -33.66 10.80 -4.33
CA GLN A 71 -32.76 10.29 -5.37
C GLN A 71 -32.80 8.76 -5.40
N ASP A 72 -32.66 8.22 -6.60
CA ASP A 72 -32.45 6.79 -6.80
C ASP A 72 -31.13 6.35 -6.15
N VAL A 73 -31.14 5.14 -5.61
CA VAL A 73 -29.97 4.59 -4.91
C VAL A 73 -28.96 4.10 -5.92
N ASP A 74 -27.88 4.85 -6.14
CA ASP A 74 -26.71 4.38 -6.88
C ASP A 74 -25.66 3.84 -5.91
N LEU A 75 -25.56 2.50 -5.85
CA LEU A 75 -24.61 1.80 -4.98
C LEU A 75 -23.15 2.14 -5.28
N LYS A 76 -22.82 2.50 -6.53
CA LYS A 76 -21.44 2.86 -6.91
C LYS A 76 -21.06 4.21 -6.33
N LEU A 77 -21.92 5.21 -6.48
CA LEU A 77 -21.69 6.53 -5.92
C LEU A 77 -21.73 6.49 -4.39
N GLU A 78 -22.62 5.70 -3.81
CA GLU A 78 -22.72 5.52 -2.36
C GLU A 78 -21.46 4.93 -1.74
N ALA A 79 -20.85 3.93 -2.39
CA ALA A 79 -19.59 3.34 -1.95
C ALA A 79 -18.41 4.33 -2.00
N LEU A 80 -18.48 5.37 -2.85
CA LEU A 80 -17.43 6.38 -2.98
C LEU A 80 -17.58 7.55 -2.01
N ILE A 81 -18.72 7.69 -1.32
CA ILE A 81 -18.96 8.78 -0.36
C ILE A 81 -17.86 8.87 0.72
N PRO A 82 -17.42 7.77 1.37
CA PRO A 82 -16.36 7.84 2.38
C PRO A 82 -15.02 8.32 1.80
N VAL A 83 -14.75 8.04 0.53
CA VAL A 83 -13.51 8.42 -0.16
C VAL A 83 -13.50 9.92 -0.47
N VAL A 84 -14.56 10.43 -1.10
CA VAL A 84 -14.67 11.86 -1.46
C VAL A 84 -14.80 12.76 -0.22
N ARG A 85 -15.28 12.23 0.91
CA ARG A 85 -15.30 12.91 2.21
C ARG A 85 -13.98 12.81 2.98
N GLY A 86 -12.98 12.10 2.45
CA GLY A 86 -11.69 11.90 3.13
C GLY A 86 -11.79 11.07 4.42
N GLN A 87 -12.83 10.26 4.58
CA GLN A 87 -12.99 9.33 5.70
C GLN A 87 -12.24 8.01 5.42
N MET A 88 -12.08 7.66 4.15
CA MET A 88 -11.36 6.48 3.69
C MET A 88 -10.23 6.90 2.74
N PRO A 89 -8.97 6.44 2.96
CA PRO A 89 -7.88 6.74 2.06
C PRO A 89 -7.98 5.94 0.76
N VAL A 90 -7.33 6.44 -0.29
CA VAL A 90 -7.15 5.76 -1.58
C VAL A 90 -5.71 5.30 -1.72
N VAL A 91 -5.52 3.99 -1.87
CA VAL A 91 -4.23 3.39 -2.23
C VAL A 91 -4.11 3.43 -3.76
N ILE A 92 -3.23 4.28 -4.26
CA ILE A 92 -2.97 4.46 -5.68
C ILE A 92 -1.75 3.61 -6.06
N ASN A 93 -1.96 2.56 -6.84
CA ASN A 93 -0.87 1.77 -7.41
C ASN A 93 -0.25 2.53 -8.58
N VAL A 94 0.98 3.01 -8.37
CA VAL A 94 1.74 3.79 -9.35
C VAL A 94 3.24 3.71 -9.01
N SER A 95 4.08 3.64 -10.03
CA SER A 95 5.51 3.33 -9.85
C SER A 95 6.48 4.30 -10.52
N LEU A 96 6.09 4.93 -11.63
CA LEU A 96 6.99 5.81 -12.40
C LEU A 96 6.88 7.26 -11.96
N GLU A 97 7.97 8.00 -12.01
CA GLU A 97 8.08 9.39 -11.55
C GLU A 97 6.99 10.29 -12.16
N ARG A 98 6.86 10.24 -13.49
CA ARG A 98 5.87 11.02 -14.25
C ARG A 98 4.45 10.74 -13.76
N ASP A 99 4.14 9.47 -13.55
CA ASP A 99 2.80 9.03 -13.19
C ASP A 99 2.51 9.33 -11.71
N ILE A 100 3.53 9.25 -10.84
CA ILE A 100 3.42 9.68 -9.44
C ILE A 100 3.15 11.18 -9.37
N LYS A 101 3.83 12.02 -10.16
CA LYS A 101 3.56 13.47 -10.25
C LYS A 101 2.11 13.75 -10.67
N ALA A 102 1.62 13.02 -11.67
CA ALA A 102 0.24 13.14 -12.13
C ALA A 102 -0.77 12.70 -11.06
N ALA A 103 -0.48 11.60 -10.34
CA ALA A 103 -1.29 11.13 -9.21
C ALA A 103 -1.31 12.16 -8.07
N ILE A 104 -0.17 12.75 -7.72
CA ILE A 104 -0.07 13.82 -6.72
C ILE A 104 -0.91 15.05 -7.11
N ALA A 105 -0.94 15.41 -8.39
CA ALA A 105 -1.78 16.50 -8.90
C ALA A 105 -3.28 16.16 -8.77
N PHE A 106 -3.68 14.97 -9.23
CA PHE A 106 -5.05 14.47 -9.15
C PHE A 106 -5.59 14.41 -7.70
N VAL A 107 -4.77 13.89 -6.78
CA VAL A 107 -5.12 13.83 -5.35
C VAL A 107 -5.36 15.23 -4.77
N GLY A 108 -4.55 16.21 -5.18
CA GLY A 108 -4.73 17.61 -4.78
C GLY A 108 -6.00 18.23 -5.35
N GLU A 109 -6.29 18.01 -6.63
CA GLU A 109 -7.48 18.50 -7.30
C GLU A 109 -8.76 17.95 -6.65
N MET A 110 -8.78 16.64 -6.38
CA MET A 110 -9.94 15.95 -5.83
C MET A 110 -10.00 15.96 -4.30
N LYS A 111 -9.03 16.59 -3.62
CA LYS A 111 -8.91 16.68 -2.16
C LYS A 111 -8.98 15.32 -1.44
N LEU A 112 -8.37 14.31 -2.05
CA LEU A 112 -8.41 12.94 -1.53
C LEU A 112 -7.32 12.72 -0.46
N LYS A 113 -7.60 11.83 0.49
CA LYS A 113 -6.53 11.21 1.29
C LYS A 113 -5.93 10.08 0.48
N ALA A 114 -4.64 10.17 0.14
CA ALA A 114 -3.99 9.20 -0.73
C ALA A 114 -2.79 8.53 -0.07
N ILE A 115 -2.52 7.32 -0.52
CA ILE A 115 -1.36 6.49 -0.19
C ILE A 115 -0.80 6.00 -1.52
N ILE A 116 0.49 6.16 -1.78
CA ILE A 116 1.11 5.58 -2.99
C ILE A 116 1.50 4.14 -2.71
N SER A 117 1.21 3.22 -3.62
CA SER A 117 1.65 1.83 -3.55
C SER A 117 2.52 1.46 -4.75
N GLY A 118 3.61 0.73 -4.50
CA GLY A 118 4.62 0.36 -5.48
C GLY A 118 5.77 1.37 -5.43
N GLY A 119 5.54 2.56 -5.99
CA GLY A 119 6.43 3.71 -5.82
C GLY A 119 7.89 3.44 -6.18
N ILE A 120 8.15 2.72 -7.27
CA ILE A 120 9.51 2.32 -7.69
C ILE A 120 10.43 3.55 -7.80
N GLU A 121 9.94 4.63 -8.40
CA GLU A 121 10.66 5.90 -8.56
C GLU A 121 10.19 6.98 -7.56
N ALA A 122 9.52 6.59 -6.47
CA ALA A 122 8.99 7.54 -5.50
C ALA A 122 10.08 8.40 -4.84
N TYR A 123 11.30 7.87 -4.69
CA TYR A 123 12.45 8.63 -4.20
C TYR A 123 12.76 9.88 -5.05
N LYS A 124 12.45 9.87 -6.35
CA LYS A 124 12.66 11.03 -7.25
C LYS A 124 11.68 12.18 -6.98
N VAL A 125 10.58 11.90 -6.29
CA VAL A 125 9.50 12.87 -5.96
C VAL A 125 9.24 12.96 -4.46
N ALA A 126 10.23 12.59 -3.65
CA ALA A 126 10.11 12.51 -2.20
C ALA A 126 9.71 13.85 -1.57
N ASP A 127 10.25 14.97 -2.06
CA ASP A 127 9.90 16.32 -1.58
C ASP A 127 8.43 16.65 -1.78
N GLN A 128 7.86 16.27 -2.93
CA GLN A 128 6.45 16.50 -3.24
C GLN A 128 5.54 15.61 -2.39
N LEU A 129 5.94 14.35 -2.16
CA LEU A 129 5.23 13.42 -1.28
C LEU A 129 5.24 13.93 0.16
N LYS A 130 6.39 14.42 0.65
CA LYS A 130 6.52 14.99 1.98
C LYS A 130 5.68 16.26 2.14
N ALA A 131 5.75 17.18 1.19
CA ALA A 131 4.99 18.43 1.23
C ALA A 131 3.48 18.21 1.34
N LYS A 132 2.96 17.14 0.74
CA LYS A 132 1.53 16.77 0.82
C LYS A 132 1.21 15.73 1.90
N ASN A 133 2.19 15.30 2.70
CA ASN A 133 2.07 14.22 3.69
C ASN A 133 1.49 12.91 3.10
N ILE A 134 1.89 12.55 1.88
CA ILE A 134 1.44 11.32 1.22
C ILE A 134 2.42 10.19 1.57
N PRO A 135 1.98 9.15 2.31
CA PRO A 135 2.83 8.01 2.63
C PRO A 135 3.00 7.07 1.42
N VAL A 136 4.05 6.24 1.47
CA VAL A 136 4.40 5.29 0.40
C VAL A 136 4.47 3.86 0.94
N LEU A 137 3.71 2.95 0.35
CA LEU A 137 3.87 1.51 0.49
C LEU A 137 4.94 1.04 -0.51
N VAL A 138 6.17 0.93 -0.02
CA VAL A 138 7.33 0.52 -0.80
C VAL A 138 7.31 -0.99 -1.00
N GLY A 139 7.41 -1.45 -2.24
CA GLY A 139 7.72 -2.85 -2.50
C GLY A 139 7.14 -3.44 -3.79
N PRO A 140 7.59 -4.66 -4.13
CA PRO A 140 8.55 -5.48 -3.39
C PRO A 140 9.99 -4.96 -3.51
N VAL A 141 10.76 -5.04 -2.42
CA VAL A 141 12.18 -4.57 -2.38
C VAL A 141 13.13 -5.59 -3.02
N LEU A 142 12.87 -6.89 -2.85
CA LEU A 142 13.74 -7.97 -3.32
C LEU A 142 13.47 -8.26 -4.79
N ARG A 143 13.94 -7.37 -5.66
CA ARG A 143 13.73 -7.43 -7.10
C ARG A 143 14.89 -6.81 -7.86
N MET A 144 14.99 -7.14 -9.14
CA MET A 144 15.87 -6.43 -10.06
C MET A 144 15.35 -5.02 -10.36
N PRO A 145 16.24 -4.07 -10.70
CA PRO A 145 15.86 -2.78 -11.25
C PRO A 145 14.97 -2.91 -12.49
N VAL A 146 14.23 -1.84 -12.81
CA VAL A 146 13.16 -1.91 -13.83
C VAL A 146 13.64 -1.43 -15.17
N ASN A 147 14.42 -0.35 -15.14
CA ASN A 147 15.03 0.23 -16.29
C ASN A 147 16.49 -0.23 -16.39
N GLU A 148 17.00 -0.25 -17.61
CA GLU A 148 18.36 -0.68 -17.92
C GLU A 148 19.41 0.28 -17.34
N ASP A 149 19.04 1.56 -17.20
CA ASP A 149 19.85 2.64 -16.65
C ASP A 149 19.65 2.85 -15.14
N ASP A 150 18.77 2.08 -14.49
CA ASP A 150 18.60 2.14 -13.03
C ASP A 150 19.87 1.61 -12.33
N PRO A 151 20.31 2.25 -11.23
CA PRO A 151 21.34 1.68 -10.37
C PRO A 151 20.98 0.27 -9.90
N TYR A 152 21.98 -0.60 -9.75
CA TYR A 152 21.77 -1.99 -9.34
C TYR A 152 21.04 -2.13 -7.99
N ASP A 153 21.18 -1.12 -7.13
CA ASP A 153 20.62 -1.06 -5.79
C ASP A 153 19.35 -0.20 -5.68
N ALA A 154 18.82 0.33 -6.79
CA ALA A 154 17.70 1.28 -6.78
C ALA A 154 16.48 0.76 -6.01
N ALA A 155 16.17 -0.54 -6.13
CA ALA A 155 15.06 -1.15 -5.41
C ALA A 155 15.29 -1.22 -3.88
N PHE A 156 16.55 -1.35 -3.45
CA PHE A 156 16.94 -1.49 -2.05
C PHE A 156 17.07 -0.14 -1.35
N SER A 157 17.64 0.87 -2.04
CA SER A 157 17.90 2.20 -1.49
C SER A 157 16.68 3.12 -1.48
N ASN A 158 15.64 2.84 -2.28
CA ASN A 158 14.42 3.66 -2.41
C ASN A 158 13.79 4.02 -1.05
N ALA A 159 13.61 3.03 -0.16
CA ALA A 159 13.02 3.25 1.16
C ALA A 159 13.88 4.17 2.05
N GLY A 160 15.22 4.01 2.00
CA GLY A 160 16.15 4.85 2.73
C GLY A 160 16.11 6.30 2.25
N LEU A 161 16.05 6.52 0.93
CA LEU A 161 15.92 7.86 0.34
C LEU A 161 14.60 8.55 0.73
N LEU A 162 13.48 7.81 0.70
CA LEU A 162 12.18 8.31 1.13
C LEU A 162 12.15 8.69 2.61
N SER A 163 12.69 7.81 3.47
CA SER A 163 12.81 8.05 4.91
C SER A 163 13.69 9.26 5.21
N LYS A 164 14.82 9.42 4.51
CA LYS A 164 15.71 10.59 4.62
C LYS A 164 15.00 11.91 4.25
N ALA A 165 14.09 11.88 3.27
CA ALA A 165 13.24 13.02 2.92
C ALA A 165 12.06 13.23 3.90
N GLY A 166 11.95 12.41 4.95
CA GLY A 166 10.89 12.47 5.96
C GLY A 166 9.55 11.92 5.49
N VAL A 167 9.49 11.21 4.36
CA VAL A 167 8.28 10.55 3.87
C VAL A 167 8.01 9.32 4.72
N LYS A 168 6.77 9.18 5.22
CA LYS A 168 6.35 8.00 5.97
C LYS A 168 6.23 6.81 5.02
N ILE A 169 6.92 5.72 5.34
CA ILE A 169 6.95 4.51 4.50
C ILE A 169 6.36 3.31 5.23
N ALA A 170 5.83 2.36 4.47
CA ALA A 170 5.60 1.00 4.94
C ALA A 170 5.99 0.01 3.85
N PHE A 171 6.32 -1.22 4.21
CA PHE A 171 6.66 -2.25 3.22
C PHE A 171 5.44 -3.06 2.78
N GLN A 172 5.48 -3.55 1.55
CA GLN A 172 4.52 -4.51 1.01
C GLN A 172 5.20 -5.59 0.17
N THR A 173 4.60 -6.78 0.11
CA THR A 173 5.09 -7.92 -0.69
C THR A 173 4.35 -8.08 -2.03
N ASN A 174 3.32 -7.27 -2.29
CA ASN A 174 2.36 -7.35 -3.41
C ASN A 174 1.57 -8.66 -3.54
N ASP A 175 1.88 -9.68 -2.73
CA ASP A 175 1.15 -10.94 -2.70
C ASP A 175 1.11 -11.49 -1.26
N SER A 176 -0.06 -11.96 -0.87
CA SER A 176 -0.30 -12.66 0.38
C SER A 176 0.57 -13.92 0.54
N ALA A 177 0.88 -14.61 -0.55
CA ALA A 177 1.73 -15.80 -0.56
C ALA A 177 3.17 -15.51 -0.09
N TYR A 178 3.62 -14.27 -0.24
CA TYR A 178 4.96 -13.82 0.13
C TYR A 178 4.98 -12.98 1.41
N SER A 179 3.87 -12.87 2.14
CA SER A 179 3.76 -12.08 3.38
C SER A 179 4.84 -12.42 4.42
N ARG A 180 5.26 -13.69 4.50
CA ARG A 180 6.36 -14.15 5.36
C ARG A 180 7.71 -13.49 5.07
N ASN A 181 7.91 -12.95 3.87
CA ASN A 181 9.16 -12.31 3.44
C ASN A 181 9.19 -10.81 3.78
N LEU A 182 8.12 -10.25 4.37
CA LEU A 182 8.04 -8.83 4.70
C LEU A 182 9.21 -8.33 5.55
N PRO A 183 9.66 -9.06 6.62
CA PRO A 183 10.84 -8.65 7.38
C PRO A 183 12.12 -8.61 6.52
N TYR A 184 12.25 -9.49 5.53
CA TYR A 184 13.41 -9.52 4.64
C TYR A 184 13.46 -8.33 3.69
N HIS A 185 12.30 -7.82 3.26
CA HIS A 185 12.23 -6.57 2.50
C HIS A 185 12.73 -5.38 3.34
N ALA A 186 12.31 -5.31 4.60
CA ALA A 186 12.74 -4.25 5.52
C ALA A 186 14.23 -4.37 5.89
N GLY A 187 14.70 -5.59 6.20
CA GLY A 187 16.10 -5.86 6.50
C GLY A 187 17.03 -5.54 5.33
N MET A 188 16.62 -5.87 4.09
CA MET A 188 17.38 -5.50 2.90
C MET A 188 17.46 -3.98 2.72
N ALA A 189 16.34 -3.27 2.87
CA ALA A 189 16.36 -1.80 2.82
C ALA A 189 17.26 -1.20 3.90
N ALA A 190 17.30 -1.80 5.09
CA ALA A 190 18.19 -1.37 6.17
C ALA A 190 19.68 -1.53 5.81
N ALA A 191 20.03 -2.62 5.13
CA ALA A 191 21.39 -2.84 4.62
C ALA A 191 21.80 -1.81 3.53
N PHE A 192 20.83 -1.15 2.88
CA PHE A 192 21.03 -0.17 1.82
C PHE A 192 20.67 1.27 2.23
N GLY A 193 20.77 1.58 3.52
CA GLY A 193 20.77 2.97 4.01
C GLY A 193 19.49 3.43 4.72
N LEU A 194 18.49 2.57 4.91
CA LEU A 194 17.38 2.86 5.83
C LEU A 194 17.82 2.60 7.29
N PRO A 195 17.62 3.53 8.24
CA PRO A 195 17.89 3.24 9.65
C PRO A 195 17.11 2.00 10.14
N LYS A 196 17.75 1.14 10.95
CA LYS A 196 17.13 -0.11 11.41
C LYS A 196 15.82 0.12 12.18
N ASP A 197 15.75 1.18 12.98
CA ASP A 197 14.55 1.54 13.72
C ASP A 197 13.41 1.98 12.79
N GLU A 198 13.72 2.75 11.75
CA GLU A 198 12.77 3.13 10.70
C GLU A 198 12.30 1.91 9.90
N ALA A 199 13.18 0.95 9.62
CA ALA A 199 12.82 -0.31 8.97
C ALA A 199 11.83 -1.13 9.82
N LEU A 200 12.03 -1.19 11.15
CA LEU A 200 11.12 -1.86 12.07
C LEU A 200 9.76 -1.14 12.15
N LYS A 201 9.77 0.20 12.25
CA LYS A 201 8.53 1.01 12.22
C LYS A 201 7.75 0.80 10.93
N ALA A 202 8.42 0.69 9.79
CA ALA A 202 7.83 0.46 8.46
C ALA A 202 7.12 -0.89 8.29
N VAL A 203 7.35 -1.86 9.18
CA VAL A 203 6.62 -3.15 9.24
C VAL A 203 5.71 -3.28 10.45
N THR A 204 5.62 -2.25 11.31
CA THR A 204 4.85 -2.27 12.56
C THR A 204 3.94 -1.04 12.69
N ILE A 205 4.44 0.05 13.28
CA ILE A 205 3.62 1.23 13.63
C ILE A 205 3.24 2.08 12.43
N TYR A 206 4.11 2.25 11.42
CA TYR A 206 3.80 3.07 10.26
C TYR A 206 2.63 2.55 9.42
N PRO A 207 2.53 1.25 9.06
CA PRO A 207 1.32 0.77 8.40
C PRO A 207 0.08 0.96 9.28
N ALA A 208 0.19 0.78 10.60
CA ALA A 208 -0.93 1.03 11.51
C ALA A 208 -1.38 2.50 11.50
N GLU A 209 -0.45 3.45 11.46
CA GLU A 209 -0.75 4.88 11.37
C GLU A 209 -1.34 5.27 10.01
N ILE A 210 -0.77 4.74 8.92
CA ILE A 210 -1.23 4.97 7.54
C ILE A 210 -2.69 4.54 7.37
N PHE A 211 -3.08 3.42 8.00
CA PHE A 211 -4.42 2.87 7.91
C PHE A 211 -5.33 3.26 9.10
N GLY A 212 -4.87 4.15 9.99
CA GLY A 212 -5.71 4.69 11.07
C GLY A 212 -6.10 3.68 12.16
N VAL A 213 -5.23 2.70 12.44
CA VAL A 213 -5.42 1.64 13.45
C VAL A 213 -4.30 1.57 14.49
N ALA A 214 -3.45 2.61 14.54
CA ALA A 214 -2.31 2.72 15.47
C ALA A 214 -2.71 2.82 16.94
N ASP A 215 -3.97 3.16 17.24
CA ASP A 215 -4.57 3.11 18.57
C ASP A 215 -4.72 1.68 19.09
N ARG A 216 -4.66 0.67 18.20
CA ARG A 216 -4.92 -0.73 18.53
C ARG A 216 -3.77 -1.68 18.25
N VAL A 217 -2.91 -1.39 17.28
CA VAL A 217 -1.81 -2.29 16.86
C VAL A 217 -0.57 -1.49 16.44
N GLY A 218 0.55 -2.19 16.24
CA GLY A 218 1.77 -1.63 15.64
C GLY A 218 2.84 -1.19 16.65
N SER A 219 2.54 -1.14 17.95
CA SER A 219 3.55 -0.93 18.99
C SER A 219 3.17 -1.65 20.29
N ILE A 220 4.14 -1.77 21.19
CA ILE A 220 3.97 -2.38 22.52
C ILE A 220 3.67 -1.27 23.53
N GLU A 221 2.38 -0.95 23.68
CA GLU A 221 1.87 0.09 24.57
C GLU A 221 0.62 -0.41 25.30
N GLN A 222 0.38 0.13 26.50
CA GLN A 222 -0.81 -0.22 27.28
C GLN A 222 -2.09 0.10 26.49
N GLY A 223 -3.06 -0.82 26.51
CA GLY A 223 -4.35 -0.67 25.83
C GLY A 223 -4.39 -1.19 24.39
N LYS A 224 -3.24 -1.49 23.77
CA LYS A 224 -3.17 -2.09 22.43
C LYS A 224 -3.39 -3.59 22.47
N ILE A 225 -3.75 -4.16 21.31
CA ILE A 225 -3.93 -5.59 21.13
C ILE A 225 -2.56 -6.28 21.26
N ALA A 226 -2.49 -7.30 22.13
CA ALA A 226 -1.28 -8.08 22.37
C ALA A 226 -0.97 -9.04 21.20
N ASN A 227 -0.55 -8.47 20.07
CA ASN A 227 0.07 -9.17 18.95
C ASN A 227 1.58 -9.03 19.08
N LEU A 228 2.25 -10.09 19.54
CA LEU A 228 3.66 -10.04 19.92
C LEU A 228 4.41 -11.21 19.27
N ILE A 229 5.67 -10.98 18.93
CA ILE A 229 6.62 -12.05 18.62
C ILE A 229 7.77 -11.96 19.60
N VAL A 230 8.28 -13.12 20.02
CA VAL A 230 9.49 -13.23 20.82
C VAL A 230 10.54 -13.88 19.95
N THR A 231 11.68 -13.23 19.78
CA THR A 231 12.78 -13.67 18.92
C THR A 231 14.08 -13.82 19.70
N ASP A 232 15.02 -14.63 19.21
CA ASP A 232 16.37 -14.76 19.79
C ASP A 232 17.39 -13.76 19.22
N GLY A 233 16.92 -12.77 18.45
CA GLY A 233 17.72 -11.73 17.82
C GLY A 233 16.86 -10.63 17.20
N ASP A 234 17.48 -9.81 16.34
CA ASP A 234 16.81 -8.74 15.59
C ASP A 234 15.75 -9.35 14.64
N PRO A 235 14.46 -9.00 14.76
CA PRO A 235 13.39 -9.60 13.95
C PRO A 235 13.50 -9.34 12.44
N LEU A 236 14.37 -8.42 12.01
CA LEU A 236 14.63 -8.13 10.60
C LEU A 236 15.77 -8.98 10.00
N GLU A 237 16.50 -9.73 10.83
CA GLU A 237 17.60 -10.58 10.38
C GLU A 237 17.13 -11.98 9.97
N ILE A 238 17.69 -12.50 8.87
CA ILE A 238 17.30 -13.80 8.30
C ILE A 238 17.57 -14.97 9.25
N ARG A 239 18.61 -14.87 10.09
CA ARG A 239 19.01 -15.96 11.00
C ARG A 239 18.14 -16.02 12.26
N THR A 240 17.46 -14.93 12.59
CA THR A 240 16.65 -14.82 13.81
C THR A 240 15.51 -15.83 13.80
N GLN A 241 15.38 -16.56 14.89
CA GLN A 241 14.31 -17.54 15.08
C GLN A 241 13.21 -16.94 15.95
N ILE A 242 11.97 -17.17 15.53
CA ILE A 242 10.79 -16.88 16.33
C ILE A 242 10.65 -17.98 17.37
N LYS A 243 10.59 -17.60 18.65
CA LYS A 243 10.40 -18.51 19.80
C LYS A 243 8.95 -18.58 20.25
N HIS A 244 8.24 -17.46 20.23
CA HIS A 244 6.82 -17.39 20.57
C HIS A 244 6.08 -16.39 19.67
N VAL A 245 4.81 -16.66 19.40
CA VAL A 245 3.90 -15.76 18.70
C VAL A 245 2.63 -15.66 19.53
N PHE A 246 2.27 -14.45 19.92
CA PHE A 246 1.01 -14.16 20.59
C PHE A 246 0.10 -13.40 19.64
N ILE A 247 -1.16 -13.84 19.51
CA ILE A 247 -2.20 -13.16 18.73
C ILE A 247 -3.41 -12.91 19.64
N ASN A 248 -3.78 -11.64 19.80
CA ASN A 248 -4.78 -11.20 20.78
C ASN A 248 -4.50 -11.76 22.19
N GLY A 249 -3.23 -11.79 22.61
CA GLY A 249 -2.79 -12.28 23.91
C GLY A 249 -2.80 -13.81 24.08
N ARG A 250 -3.12 -14.57 23.03
CA ARG A 250 -3.07 -16.04 23.05
C ARG A 250 -1.80 -16.54 22.40
N ASP A 251 -1.11 -17.46 23.06
CA ASP A 251 0.07 -18.13 22.51
C ASP A 251 -0.35 -19.03 21.33
N ILE A 252 0.35 -18.90 20.21
CA ILE A 252 0.08 -19.60 18.96
C ILE A 252 1.19 -20.62 18.74
N PRO A 253 0.85 -21.92 18.59
CA PRO A 253 1.84 -22.94 18.25
C PRO A 253 2.58 -22.59 16.96
N LEU A 254 3.91 -22.70 16.99
CA LEU A 254 4.79 -22.49 15.82
C LEU A 254 4.84 -23.72 14.89
N THR A 255 3.94 -24.68 15.09
CA THR A 255 3.83 -25.86 14.26
C THR A 255 3.16 -25.50 12.93
N SER A 256 3.67 -26.10 11.86
CA SER A 256 3.07 -26.03 10.53
C SER A 256 2.76 -27.42 10.03
N ARG A 257 1.93 -27.54 8.99
CA ARG A 257 1.70 -28.81 8.29
C ARG A 257 3.02 -29.46 7.84
N HIS A 258 4.03 -28.68 7.49
CA HIS A 258 5.35 -29.20 7.14
C HIS A 258 6.07 -29.80 8.35
N THR A 259 6.03 -29.13 9.50
CA THR A 259 6.62 -29.61 10.76
C THR A 259 5.92 -30.89 11.22
N GLU A 260 4.58 -30.92 11.15
CA GLU A 260 3.78 -32.09 11.50
C GLU A 260 4.08 -33.29 10.58
N LEU A 261 4.16 -33.07 9.26
CA LEU A 261 4.50 -34.12 8.32
C LEU A 261 5.95 -34.60 8.47
N TYR A 262 6.88 -33.67 8.75
CA TYR A 262 8.26 -34.01 9.05
C TYR A 262 8.32 -34.94 10.26
N GLU A 263 7.75 -34.55 11.40
CA GLU A 263 7.75 -35.39 12.60
C GLU A 263 7.01 -36.72 12.38
N LYS A 264 5.88 -36.72 11.65
CA LYS A 264 5.13 -37.94 11.30
C LYS A 264 5.94 -38.94 10.48
N TYR A 265 6.82 -38.46 9.59
CA TYR A 265 7.57 -39.31 8.65
C TYR A 265 9.05 -39.46 8.97
N LYS A 266 9.55 -38.77 9.99
CA LYS A 266 10.95 -38.84 10.45
C LYS A 266 11.41 -40.25 10.80
N ALA A 267 10.49 -41.09 11.27
CA ALA A 267 10.74 -42.48 11.68
C ALA A 267 10.27 -43.51 10.66
N ARG A 268 9.98 -43.13 9.40
CA ARG A 268 9.68 -44.11 8.36
C ARG A 268 10.97 -44.86 7.97
N PRO A 269 10.93 -46.20 7.93
CA PRO A 269 12.08 -47.03 7.55
C PRO A 269 12.50 -46.83 6.10
#